data_AF-A0A952ULW1-F1
#
_entry.id   AF-A0A952ULW1-F1
#
_cell.length_a   1.000
_cell.length_b   1.000
_cell.length_c   1.000
_cell.angle_alpha   90.00
_cell.angle_beta   90.00
_cell.angle_gamma   90.00
#
_symmetry.space_group_name_H-M   'P 1'
#
loop_
_entity.id
_entity.type
_entity.pdbx_description
1 polymer ?
#
loop_
_entity_poly.entity_id
_entity_poly.type
_entity_poly.pdbx_seq_one_letter_code
_entity_poly.pdbx_strand_id
1 'polypeptide(L)' 'MRVLCAWCVRDGKPAFLREKLPLDDLSETHGLCEDHFTSLSRSVKQVVTPQVWLLSRLNDLSWGLTRWIQRQMGRLLFLS' A
#
# COMPACT_ATOMS: atom_id res chain seq x y z
N MET A 1 9.43 -9.44 -0.63
CA MET A 1 9.10 -8.56 -1.78
C MET A 1 9.66 -7.16 -1.55
N ARG A 2 10.32 -6.57 -2.55
CA ARG A 2 10.89 -5.21 -2.46
C ARG A 2 9.85 -4.21 -2.96
N VAL A 3 9.72 -3.07 -2.28
CA VAL A 3 8.82 -1.99 -2.68
C VAL A 3 9.66 -0.82 -3.18
N LEU A 4 9.53 -0.50 -4.46
CA LEU A 4 10.21 0.60 -5.13
C LEU A 4 9.24 1.73 -5.47
N CYS A 5 9.69 2.98 -5.47
CA CYS A 5 8.91 4.10 -5.97
C CYS A 5 8.94 4.12 -7.51
N ALA A 6 7.78 3.95 -8.15
CA ALA A 6 7.66 3.94 -9.61
C ALA A 6 8.23 5.20 -10.27
N TRP A 7 7.99 6.36 -9.65
CA TRP A 7 8.43 7.65 -10.19
C TRP A 7 9.92 7.90 -9.95
N CYS A 8 10.45 7.54 -8.77
CA CYS A 8 11.90 7.62 -8.55
C CYS A 8 12.68 6.70 -9.51
N VAL A 9 12.16 5.49 -9.81
CA VAL A 9 12.77 4.60 -10.82
C VAL A 9 12.82 5.31 -12.18
N ARG A 10 11.72 5.97 -12.58
CA ARG A 10 11.64 6.72 -13.85
C ARG A 10 12.59 7.92 -13.88
N ASP A 11 12.77 8.60 -12.76
CA ASP A 11 13.66 9.75 -12.63
C ASP A 11 15.14 9.37 -12.45
N GLY A 12 15.47 8.08 -12.36
CA GLY A 12 16.82 7.58 -12.09
C GLY A 12 17.32 7.87 -10.66
N LYS A 13 16.40 8.14 -9.73
CA LYS A 13 16.67 8.44 -8.31
C LYS A 13 16.58 7.19 -7.45
N PRO A 14 17.15 7.21 -6.22
CA PRO A 14 16.98 6.11 -5.28
C PRO A 14 15.48 5.86 -5.03
N ALA A 15 15.02 4.69 -5.45
CA ALA A 15 13.60 4.33 -5.44
C ALA A 15 13.23 3.36 -4.33
N PHE A 16 14.19 2.83 -3.57
CA PHE A 16 13.90 1.85 -2.54
C PHE A 16 13.09 2.48 -1.40
N LEU A 17 11.90 1.92 -1.13
CA LEU A 17 11.03 2.39 -0.05
C LEU A 17 11.11 1.49 1.18
N ARG A 18 10.86 0.18 0.98
CA ARG A 18 10.87 -0.81 2.06
C ARG A 18 10.84 -2.23 1.50
N GLU A 19 11.05 -3.19 2.39
CA GLU A 19 10.72 -4.59 2.15
C GLU A 19 9.36 -4.92 2.79
N LYS A 20 8.62 -5.81 2.16
CA LYS A 20 7.36 -6.35 2.68
C LYS A 20 7.42 -7.88 2.67
N LEU A 21 6.78 -8.49 3.66
CA LEU A 21 6.61 -9.94 3.77
C LEU A 21 5.77 -10.49 2.60
N PRO A 22 6.05 -11.70 2.09
CA PRO A 22 7.12 -12.62 2.51
C PRO A 22 8.52 -12.13 2.07
N LEU A 23 9.52 -12.30 2.92
CA LEU A 23 10.91 -11.85 2.66
C LEU A 23 11.61 -12.74 1.62
N ASP A 24 11.18 -13.99 1.50
CA ASP A 24 11.72 -14.98 0.55
C ASP A 24 11.31 -14.71 -0.91
N ASP A 25 10.30 -13.86 -1.10
CA ASP A 25 9.87 -13.45 -2.43
C ASP A 25 10.69 -12.24 -2.90
N LEU A 26 11.54 -12.44 -3.90
CA LEU A 26 12.34 -11.38 -4.51
C LEU A 26 11.55 -10.48 -5.46
N SER A 27 10.24 -10.72 -5.63
CA SER A 27 9.38 -9.91 -6.49
C SER A 27 9.42 -8.44 -6.10
N GLU A 28 9.48 -7.60 -7.13
CA GLU A 28 9.44 -6.14 -7.00
C GLU A 28 7.99 -5.65 -7.13
N THR A 29 7.62 -4.73 -6.24
CA THR A 29 6.34 -4.05 -6.27
C THR A 29 6.56 -2.57 -6.31
N HIS A 30 5.70 -1.86 -7.04
CA HIS A 30 5.86 -0.44 -7.27
C HIS A 30 4.84 0.36 -6.46
N GLY A 31 5.30 1.40 -5.76
CA GLY A 31 4.50 2.36 -5.02
C GLY A 31 4.94 3.81 -5.30
N LEU A 32 4.49 4.74 -4.48
CA LEU A 32 4.94 6.14 -4.49
C LEU A 32 5.65 6.45 -3.17
N CYS A 33 6.76 7.20 -3.22
CA CYS A 33 7.36 7.78 -2.02
C CYS A 33 6.45 8.89 -1.48
N GLU A 34 6.68 9.31 -0.24
CA GLU A 34 5.90 10.37 0.41
C GLU A 34 5.89 11.65 -0.42
N ASP A 35 7.07 12.10 -0.88
CA ASP A 35 7.19 13.32 -1.70
C ASP A 35 6.35 13.27 -2.98
N HIS A 36 6.43 12.15 -3.70
CA HIS A 36 5.66 11.96 -4.93
C HIS A 36 4.17 11.80 -4.66
N PHE A 37 3.80 11.15 -3.56
CA PHE A 37 2.42 11.04 -3.13
C PHE A 37 1.83 12.41 -2.77
N THR A 38 2.59 13.27 -2.06
CA THR A 38 2.17 14.64 -1.74
C THR A 38 2.12 15.53 -2.99
N SER A 39 3.04 15.36 -3.94
CA SER A 39 2.98 16.06 -5.23
C SER A 39 1.72 15.69 -6.00
N LEU A 40 1.41 14.40 -6.08
CA LEU A 40 0.19 13.89 -6.71
C LEU A 40 -1.07 14.40 -5.99
N SER A 41 -1.10 14.38 -4.66
CA SER A 41 -2.27 14.83 -3.91
C SER A 41 -2.51 16.34 -4.05
N ARG A 42 -1.46 17.13 -4.23
CA ARG A 42 -1.58 18.58 -4.53
C ARG A 42 -2.05 18.84 -5.96
N SER A 43 -1.64 18.02 -6.94
CA SER A 43 -2.03 18.20 -8.34
C SER A 43 -3.46 17.75 -8.62
N VAL A 44 -3.95 16.74 -7.88
CA VAL A 44 -5.34 16.34 -7.89
C VAL A 44 -6.15 17.39 -7.14
N LYS A 45 -6.76 18.34 -7.87
CA LYS A 45 -7.83 19.19 -7.32
C LYS A 45 -8.86 18.25 -6.68
N GLN A 46 -9.01 18.35 -5.36
CA GLN A 46 -9.84 17.47 -4.57
C GLN A 46 -11.31 17.53 -5.00
N VAL A 47 -11.69 16.71 -5.97
CA VAL A 47 -13.09 16.34 -6.21
C VAL A 47 -13.36 15.10 -5.38
N VAL A 48 -13.21 15.21 -4.05
CA VAL A 48 -13.71 14.16 -3.17
C VAL A 48 -15.19 14.46 -2.98
N THR A 49 -16.01 13.89 -3.86
CA THR A 49 -17.46 13.91 -3.61
C THR A 49 -17.71 13.18 -2.27
N PRO A 50 -18.74 13.58 -1.50
CA PRO A 50 -19.04 12.96 -0.21
C PRO A 50 -19.19 11.43 -0.30
N GLN A 51 -19.63 10.92 -1.46
CA GLN A 51 -19.73 9.49 -1.74
C GLN A 51 -18.36 8.78 -1.79
N VAL A 52 -17.36 9.36 -2.45
CA VAL A 52 -16.00 8.77 -2.54
C VAL A 52 -15.31 8.77 -1.17
N TRP A 53 -15.54 9.81 -0.37
CA TRP A 53 -15.05 9.85 1.02
C TRP A 53 -15.65 8.73 1.88
N LEU A 54 -16.98 8.54 1.81
CA LEU A 54 -17.67 7.48 2.56
C LEU A 54 -17.18 6.07 2.14
N LEU A 55 -17.01 5.84 0.84
CA LEU A 55 -16.50 4.56 0.32
C LEU A 55 -15.05 4.30 0.74
N SER A 56 -14.17 5.30 0.69
CA SER A 56 -12.80 5.17 1.20
C SER A 56 -12.77 4.85 2.70
N ARG A 57 -13.66 5.45 3.50
CA ARG A 57 -13.77 5.18 4.94
C ARG A 57 -14.24 3.75 5.23
N LEU A 58 -15.22 3.24 4.48
CA LEU A 58 -15.68 1.85 4.61
C LEU A 58 -14.61 0.85 4.16
N ASN A 59 -13.84 1.19 3.13
CA ASN A 59 -12.74 0.35 2.64
C ASN A 59 -11.56 0.28 3.63
N ASP A 60 -11.28 1.35 4.36
CA ASP A 60 -10.24 1.33 5.42
C ASP A 60 -10.64 0.41 6.59
N LEU A 61 -11.93 0.40 6.95
CA LEU A 61 -12.48 -0.53 7.95
C LEU A 61 -12.42 -2.00 7.49
N SER A 62 -12.70 -2.26 6.21
CA SER A 62 -12.61 -3.62 5.64
C SER A 62 -11.16 -4.12 5.57
N TRP A 63 -10.18 -3.23 5.38
CA TRP A 63 -8.74 -3.55 5.47
C TRP A 63 -8.33 -3.98 6.88
N GLY A 64 -8.85 -3.30 7.92
CA GLY A 64 -8.65 -3.71 9.31
C GLY A 64 -9.20 -5.11 9.60
N LEU A 65 -10.40 -5.40 9.11
CA LEU A 65 -11.06 -6.70 9.28
C LEU A 65 -10.31 -7.82 8.57
N THR A 66 -9.97 -7.62 7.30
CA THR A 66 -9.24 -8.63 6.49
C THR A 66 -7.85 -8.91 7.07
N ARG A 67 -7.13 -7.89 7.54
CA ARG A 67 -5.84 -8.06 8.24
C ARG A 67 -5.99 -8.80 9.57
N TRP A 68 -7.07 -8.58 10.31
CA TRP A 68 -7.36 -9.33 11.55
C TRP A 68 -7.69 -10.80 11.24
N ILE A 69 -8.51 -11.06 10.23
CA ILE A 69 -8.86 -12.42 9.77
C ILE A 69 -7.61 -13.16 9.28
N GLN A 70 -6.75 -12.53 8.47
CA GLN A 70 -5.49 -13.13 8.02
C GLN A 70 -4.57 -13.52 9.18
N ARG A 71 -4.52 -12.71 10.25
CA ARG A 71 -3.76 -13.04 11.48
C ARG A 71 -4.36 -14.19 12.26
N GLN A 72 -5.68 -14.30 12.31
CA GLN A 72 -6.39 -15.42 12.93
C GLN A 72 -6.19 -16.72 12.15
N MET A 73 -6.30 -16.69 10.81
CA MET A 73 -6.14 -17.88 9.98
C MET A 73 -4.68 -18.37 9.89
N GLY A 74 -3.68 -17.46 9.93
CA GLY A 74 -2.28 -17.86 10.04
C GLY A 74 -1.94 -18.59 11.35
N ARG A 75 -2.75 -18.40 12.41
CA ARG A 75 -2.62 -19.11 13.69
C ARG A 75 -3.28 -20.49 13.69
N LEU A 76 -4.27 -20.69 12.82
CA LEU A 76 -4.98 -21.96 12.64
C LEU A 76 -4.23 -22.93 11.71
N LEU A 77 -3.51 -22.41 10.70
CA LEU A 77 -2.71 -23.23 9.78
C LEU A 77 -1.36 -23.72 10.34
N PHE A 78 -0.95 -23.27 11.54
CA PHE A 78 0.34 -23.65 12.17
C PHE A 78 0.19 -24.73 13.27
N LEU A 79 -1.04 -25.22 13.51
CA LEU A 79 -1.39 -26.22 14.53
C LEU A 79 -2.00 -27.49 13.93
N SER A 80 -1.81 -27.74 12.63
CA SER A 80 -2.21 -28.97 11.93
C SER A 80 -0.99 -29.66 11.33
#